data_AF-A0A355UEQ0-F1
#
_entry.id   AF-A0A355UEQ0-F1
#
_cell.length_a   1.000
_cell.length_b   1.000
_cell.length_c   1.000
_cell.angle_alpha   90.00
_cell.angle_beta   90.00
_cell.angle_gamma   90.00
#
_symmetry.space_group_name_H-M   'P 1'
#
loop_
_entity.id
_entity.type
_entity.pdbx_description
1 polymer ?
#
loop_
_entity_poly.entity_id
_entity_poly.type
_entity_poly.pdbx_seq_one_letter_code
_entity_poly.pdbx_strand_id
1 'polypeptide(L)' 'KITSVPEDFYDFIITRNLPENDFIMARFIGKLLGEYNLGISDSWYALRIDKMIEDNNLVVIENRDPSHPYGKVLRKM' A
#
# COMPACT_ATOMS: atom_id res chain seq x y z
N LYS A 1 -0.56 -23.22 -17.71
CA LYS A 1 0.65 -22.38 -17.91
C LYS A 1 0.51 -21.18 -16.98
N ILE A 2 1.33 -21.06 -15.94
CA ILE A 2 1.36 -19.88 -15.08
C ILE A 2 2.24 -18.86 -15.79
N THR A 3 1.66 -17.73 -16.19
CA THR A 3 2.40 -16.57 -16.68
C THR A 3 2.51 -15.58 -15.53
N SER A 4 3.74 -15.27 -15.12
CA SER A 4 3.96 -14.19 -14.17
C SER A 4 3.62 -12.86 -14.82
N VAL A 5 3.14 -11.93 -14.00
CA VAL A 5 3.05 -10.50 -14.34
C VAL A 5 4.20 -9.75 -13.68
N PRO A 6 4.55 -8.54 -14.15
CA PRO A 6 5.40 -7.61 -13.41
C PRO A 6 4.91 -7.37 -11.98
N GLU A 7 5.82 -7.04 -11.07
CA GLU A 7 5.48 -6.82 -9.65
C GLU A 7 4.53 -5.63 -9.41
N ASP A 8 4.51 -4.67 -10.32
CA ASP A 8 3.72 -3.44 -10.30
C ASP A 8 2.36 -3.58 -11.00
N PHE A 9 2.07 -4.75 -11.56
CA PHE A 9 0.89 -4.98 -12.40
C PHE A 9 -0.43 -4.58 -11.72
N TYR A 10 -0.51 -4.72 -10.39
CA TYR A 10 -1.69 -4.36 -9.60
C TYR A 10 -1.58 -3.02 -8.88
N ASP A 11 -0.54 -2.21 -9.11
CA ASP A 11 -0.35 -0.91 -8.45
C ASP A 11 -1.51 0.06 -8.72
N PHE A 12 -2.22 -0.12 -9.84
CA PHE A 12 -3.41 0.67 -10.16
C PHE A 12 -4.51 0.55 -9.09
N ILE A 13 -4.56 -0.54 -8.34
CA ILE A 13 -5.53 -0.75 -7.26
C ILE A 13 -5.19 0.15 -6.07
N ILE A 14 -3.90 0.23 -5.74
CA ILE A 14 -3.41 1.11 -4.68
C ILE A 14 -3.69 2.56 -5.08
N THR A 15 -3.21 2.99 -6.25
CA THR A 15 -3.31 4.40 -6.68
C THR A 15 -4.74 4.91 -6.82
N ARG A 16 -5.67 4.08 -7.32
CA ARG A 16 -7.10 4.45 -7.44
C ARG A 16 -7.83 4.56 -6.11
N ASN A 17 -7.32 3.93 -5.06
CA ASN A 17 -7.96 3.89 -3.76
C ASN A 17 -7.28 4.77 -2.70
N LEU A 18 -6.17 5.43 -3.05
CA LEU A 18 -5.44 6.31 -2.14
C LEU A 18 -6.37 7.39 -1.59
N PRO A 19 -6.48 7.49 -0.25
CA PRO A 19 -7.20 8.58 0.38
C PRO A 19 -6.54 9.94 0.09
N GLU A 20 -7.36 10.99 -0.06
CA GLU A 20 -6.86 12.37 -0.22
C GLU A 20 -6.34 12.96 1.11
N ASN A 21 -6.81 12.43 2.25
CA ASN A 21 -6.37 12.83 3.59
C ASN A 21 -5.38 11.81 4.18
N ASP A 22 -4.78 12.13 5.33
CA ASP A 22 -3.93 11.21 6.08
C ASP A 22 -4.60 9.87 6.35
N PHE A 23 -3.86 8.80 6.12
CA PHE A 23 -4.36 7.45 6.33
C PHE A 23 -3.33 6.54 6.98
N ILE A 24 -3.82 5.58 7.76
CA ILE A 24 -2.99 4.55 8.39
C ILE A 24 -2.78 3.42 7.38
N MET A 25 -1.54 3.09 7.08
CA MET A 25 -1.15 2.07 6.10
C MET A 25 -1.83 0.72 6.38
N ALA A 26 -1.79 0.23 7.62
CA ALA A 26 -2.45 -1.03 8.01
C ALA A 26 -3.96 -1.04 7.69
N ARG A 27 -4.67 0.05 7.97
CA ARG A 27 -6.12 0.16 7.70
C ARG A 27 -6.40 0.19 6.21
N PHE A 28 -5.54 0.88 5.46
CA PHE A 28 -5.66 0.96 4.01
C PHE A 28 -5.43 -0.40 3.34
N ILE A 29 -4.39 -1.14 3.73
CA ILE A 29 -4.14 -2.52 3.25
C ILE A 29 -5.32 -3.43 3.59
N GLY A 30 -5.82 -3.37 4.83
CA GLY A 30 -6.98 -4.16 5.25
C GLY A 30 -8.24 -3.87 4.42
N LYS A 31 -8.48 -2.60 4.06
CA LYS A 31 -9.55 -2.20 3.13
C LYS A 31 -9.37 -2.86 1.76
N LEU A 32 -8.18 -2.76 1.16
CA LEU A 32 -7.92 -3.32 -0.16
C LEU A 32 -8.08 -4.85 -0.19
N LEU A 33 -7.62 -5.54 0.86
CA LEU A 33 -7.81 -6.99 0.99
C LEU A 33 -9.28 -7.39 1.09
N GLY A 34 -10.10 -6.60 1.78
CA GLY A 34 -11.54 -6.85 1.89
C GLY A 34 -12.31 -6.56 0.60
N GLU A 35 -11.88 -5.56 -0.18
CA GLU A 35 -12.54 -5.16 -1.42
C GLU A 35 -12.09 -5.97 -2.64
N TYR A 36 -10.81 -6.35 -2.70
CA TYR A 36 -10.19 -6.98 -3.86
C TYR A 36 -9.70 -8.40 -3.53
N ASN A 37 -10.51 -9.41 -3.88
CA ASN A 37 -10.19 -10.84 -3.71
C ASN A 37 -9.23 -11.36 -4.80
N LEU A 38 -8.00 -10.85 -4.82
CA LEU A 38 -7.01 -11.13 -5.88
C LEU A 38 -6.01 -12.25 -5.54
N GLY A 39 -6.08 -12.81 -4.33
CA GLY A 39 -5.11 -13.80 -3.85
C GLY A 39 -3.71 -13.22 -3.58
N ILE A 40 -3.64 -11.91 -3.33
CA ILE A 40 -2.40 -11.17 -3.04
C ILE A 40 -2.31 -10.96 -1.52
N SER A 41 -1.11 -11.10 -0.96
CA SER A 41 -0.88 -10.91 0.48
C SER A 41 -0.83 -9.43 0.88
N ASP A 42 -1.08 -9.17 2.16
CA ASP A 42 -0.83 -7.87 2.80
C ASP A 42 0.61 -7.39 2.61
N SER A 43 1.60 -8.29 2.70
CA SER A 43 3.01 -7.95 2.52
C SER A 43 3.34 -7.45 1.11
N TRP A 44 2.64 -7.94 0.08
CA TRP A 44 2.81 -7.41 -1.27
C TRP A 44 2.34 -5.96 -1.34
N TYR A 45 1.17 -5.64 -0.77
CA TYR A 45 0.68 -4.26 -0.73
C TYR A 45 1.66 -3.34 0.02
N ALA A 46 2.20 -3.81 1.14
CA ALA A 46 3.16 -3.05 1.91
C ALA A 46 4.40 -2.70 1.09
N LEU A 47 4.95 -3.68 0.37
CA LEU A 47 6.14 -3.51 -0.46
C LEU A 47 5.91 -2.51 -1.61
N ARG A 48 4.73 -2.55 -2.23
CA ARG A 48 4.35 -1.57 -3.27
C ARG A 48 4.13 -0.16 -2.70
N ILE A 49 3.54 -0.04 -1.51
CA ILE A 49 3.37 1.25 -0.83
C ILE A 49 4.73 1.84 -0.42
N ASP A 50 5.65 1.01 0.08
CA ASP A 50 7.02 1.45 0.39
C ASP A 50 7.72 1.96 -0.89
N LYS A 51 7.52 1.27 -2.01
CA LYS A 51 8.03 1.74 -3.31
C LYS A 51 7.44 3.10 -3.71
N MET A 52 6.14 3.33 -3.46
CA MET A 52 5.51 4.62 -3.69
C MET A 52 6.05 5.74 -2.78
N ILE A 53 6.52 5.40 -1.57
CA ILE A 53 7.20 6.36 -0.69
C ILE A 53 8.59 6.69 -1.26
N GLU A 54 9.36 5.69 -1.69
CA GLU A 54 10.66 5.90 -2.35
C GLU A 54 10.55 6.78 -3.60
N ASP A 55 9.47 6.59 -4.37
CA ASP A 55 9.21 7.33 -5.60
C ASP A 55 8.57 8.71 -5.35
N ASN A 56 8.42 9.14 -4.07
CA ASN A 56 7.82 10.40 -3.64
C ASN A 56 6.34 10.59 -4.02
N ASN A 57 5.62 9.50 -4.33
CA ASN A 57 4.15 9.54 -4.52
C ASN A 57 3.40 9.62 -3.19
N LEU A 58 4.03 9.13 -2.12
CA LEU A 58 3.52 9.14 -0.75
C LEU A 58 4.59 9.71 0.19
N VAL A 59 4.15 10.40 1.24
CA VAL A 59 5.02 10.86 2.32
C VAL A 59 4.59 10.25 3.64
N VAL A 60 5.56 9.92 4.50
CA VAL A 60 5.31 9.47 5.87
C VAL A 60 5.09 10.70 6.75
N ILE A 61 3.89 10.83 7.29
CA ILE A 61 3.52 11.90 8.23
C ILE A 61 3.90 11.53 9.66
N GLU A 62 3.69 10.28 10.04
CA GLU A 62 3.94 9.78 11.40
C GLU A 62 4.30 8.28 11.33
N ASN A 63 5.23 7.83 12.18
CA ASN A 63 5.51 6.41 12.37
C ASN A 63 5.03 5.98 13.77
N ARG A 64 3.79 5.49 13.87
CA ARG A 64 3.14 5.19 15.16
C ARG A 64 3.70 3.95 15.83
N ASP A 65 4.10 2.97 15.02
CA ASP A 65 4.70 1.74 15.50
C ASP A 65 5.91 1.38 14.61
N PRO A 66 7.12 1.81 14.99
CA PRO A 66 8.33 1.49 14.24
C PRO A 66 8.66 -0.02 14.22
N SER A 67 8.07 -0.81 15.11
CA SER A 67 8.28 -2.26 15.16
C SER A 67 7.38 -3.01 14.18
N HIS A 68 6.33 -2.35 13.67
CA HIS A 68 5.38 -2.94 12.75
C HIS A 68 5.47 -2.30 11.35
N PRO A 69 5.64 -3.08 10.27
CA PRO A 69 5.87 -2.55 8.93
C PRO A 69 4.73 -1.62 8.45
N TYR A 70 3.51 -1.85 8.93
CA TYR A 70 2.31 -1.11 8.51
C TYR A 70 1.90 0.03 9.47
N GLY A 71 2.74 0.35 10.47
CA GLY A 71 2.46 1.31 11.53
C GLY A 71 2.53 2.79 11.13
N LYS A 72 2.62 3.10 9.84
CA LYS A 72 2.83 4.45 9.31
C LYS A 72 1.51 5.16 9.01
N VAL A 73 1.48 6.46 9.27
CA VAL A 73 0.49 7.40 8.72
C VAL A 73 1.10 8.03 7.47
N LEU A 74 0.36 7.95 6.36
CA LEU A 74 0.82 8.37 5.04
C LEU A 74 -0.10 9.45 4.48
N ARG A 75 0.44 10.28 3.60
CA ARG A 75 -0.30 11.26 2.78
C ARG A 75 0.14 11.17 1.33
N LYS A 76 -0.82 11.33 0.42
CA LYS A 76 -0.58 11.47 -1.02
C LYS A 76 0.05 12.84 -1.34
N MET A 77 1.09 12.83 -2.17
CA MET A 77 1.78 14.04 -2.63
C MET A 77 1.13 14.65 -3.87
#